data_AF-A0A1V5RBI2-F1
#
_entry.id   AF-A0A1V5RBI2-F1
#
_cell.length_a   1.000
_cell.length_b   1.000
_cell.length_c   1.000
_cell.angle_alpha   90.00
_cell.angle_beta   90.00
_cell.angle_gamma   90.00
#
_symmetry.space_group_name_H-M   'P 1'
#
loop_
_entity.id
_entity.type
_entity.pdbx_description
1 polymer ?
#
loop_
_entity_poly.entity_id
_entity_poly.type
_entity_poly.pdbx_seq_one_letter_code
_entity_poly.pdbx_strand_id
1 'polypeptide(L)'
;MVIICTRNHEKDDCMDLKDLVGTSLTEFSVLEYTEVFRVDEDGHKRTTLGFFQDDSIAIAWKNLQKDSNFCQTQKALVLTDGTNGFMIGPTIEILNDERATLAIRKGALDKLSPEEKKVLGL
;
A
#
# COMPACT_ATOMS: atom_id res chain seq x y z
N MET A 1 2.55 -2.11 6.23
CA MET A 1 1.33 -2.15 7.05
C MET A 1 0.19 -1.65 6.18
N VAL A 2 -0.67 -2.55 5.70
CA VAL A 2 -1.84 -2.19 4.89
C VAL A 2 -2.97 -1.88 5.89
N ILE A 3 -3.47 -0.64 5.89
CA ILE A 3 -4.54 -0.23 6.80
C ILE A 3 -5.86 -0.50 6.10
N ILE A 4 -6.55 -1.56 6.53
CA ILE A 4 -7.93 -1.88 6.13
C ILE A 4 -8.85 -0.89 6.84
N CYS A 5 -9.61 -0.08 6.10
CA CYS A 5 -10.57 0.87 6.67
C CYS A 5 -11.99 0.41 6.34
N THR A 6 -12.76 0.00 7.35
CA THR A 6 -14.20 -0.17 7.22
C THR A 6 -14.92 0.47 8.42
N ARG A 7 -16.05 1.14 8.15
CA ARG A 7 -17.01 1.60 9.17
C ARG A 7 -18.39 1.02 8.88
N ASN A 8 -18.85 0.28 9.88
CA ASN A 8 -20.23 0.07 10.37
C ASN A 8 -21.22 -0.84 9.62
N HIS A 9 -21.51 -1.95 10.33
CA HIS A 9 -22.84 -2.46 10.70
C HIS A 9 -23.86 -2.67 9.58
N GLU A 10 -23.79 -3.82 8.91
CA GLU A 10 -24.85 -4.84 8.77
C GLU A 10 -24.37 -5.90 7.76
N LYS A 11 -23.92 -7.07 8.23
CA LYS A 11 -23.64 -8.29 7.42
C LYS A 11 -23.18 -8.04 5.97
N ASP A 12 -22.11 -7.29 5.79
CA ASP A 12 -21.46 -7.15 4.49
C ASP A 12 -20.26 -8.11 4.44
N ASP A 13 -20.21 -8.91 3.38
CA ASP A 13 -19.07 -9.75 3.01
C ASP A 13 -17.81 -8.87 2.93
N CYS A 14 -17.08 -8.78 4.03
CA CYS A 14 -15.86 -7.98 4.13
C CYS A 14 -14.74 -8.72 3.40
N MET A 15 -14.49 -8.37 2.14
CA MET A 15 -13.33 -8.85 1.40
C MET A 15 -12.03 -8.36 2.03
N ASP A 16 -11.12 -9.28 2.34
CA ASP A 16 -9.73 -9.00 2.69
C ASP A 16 -8.90 -8.87 1.40
N LEU A 17 -7.78 -8.14 1.45
CA LEU A 17 -6.82 -8.04 0.35
C LEU A 17 -6.32 -9.42 -0.08
N LYS A 18 -6.27 -10.38 0.86
CA LYS A 18 -5.89 -11.77 0.59
C LYS A 18 -6.87 -12.47 -0.35
N ASP A 19 -8.14 -12.08 -0.33
CA ASP A 19 -9.20 -12.68 -1.16
C ASP A 19 -9.07 -12.24 -2.63
N LEU A 20 -8.31 -11.16 -2.89
CA LEU A 20 -7.98 -10.70 -4.23
C LEU A 20 -6.80 -11.46 -4.87
N VAL A 21 -6.11 -12.32 -4.12
CA VAL A 21 -4.94 -13.06 -4.65
C VAL A 21 -5.40 -14.11 -5.65
N GLY A 22 -4.97 -13.97 -6.91
CA GLY A 22 -5.33 -14.91 -7.99
C GLY A 22 -6.68 -14.62 -8.65
N THR A 23 -7.38 -13.57 -8.21
CA THR A 23 -8.66 -13.14 -8.77
C THR A 23 -8.45 -12.12 -9.89
N SER A 24 -9.32 -12.15 -10.91
CA SER A 24 -9.33 -11.15 -11.97
C SER A 24 -9.81 -9.80 -11.43
N LEU A 25 -9.01 -8.75 -11.55
CA LEU A 25 -9.35 -7.39 -11.06
C LEU A 25 -10.02 -6.52 -12.13
N THR A 26 -10.75 -7.11 -13.07
CA THR A 26 -11.33 -6.39 -14.23
C THR A 26 -12.39 -5.36 -13.87
N GLU A 27 -13.03 -5.50 -12.71
CA GLU A 27 -14.04 -4.55 -12.20
C GLU A 27 -13.43 -3.50 -11.26
N PHE A 28 -12.13 -3.60 -10.97
CA PHE A 28 -11.44 -2.64 -10.13
C PHE A 28 -10.79 -1.54 -10.97
N SER A 29 -10.85 -0.32 -10.44
CA SER A 29 -10.21 0.85 -11.02
C SER A 29 -9.31 1.53 -10.01
N VAL A 30 -8.24 2.16 -10.48
CA VAL A 30 -7.37 2.97 -9.63
C VAL A 30 -7.82 4.42 -9.74
N LEU A 31 -8.25 4.98 -8.62
CA LEU A 31 -8.76 6.35 -8.55
C LEU A 31 -8.02 7.14 -7.47
N GLU A 32 -7.90 8.44 -7.68
CA GLU A 32 -7.36 9.34 -6.66
C GLU A 32 -8.46 9.71 -5.66
N TYR A 33 -8.15 9.52 -4.38
CA TYR A 33 -9.00 9.93 -3.27
C TYR A 33 -8.21 10.86 -2.34
N THR A 34 -8.93 11.67 -1.60
CA THR A 34 -8.42 12.46 -0.47
C THR A 34 -8.63 11.66 0.81
N GLU A 35 -7.53 11.18 1.38
CA GLU A 35 -7.50 10.50 2.66
C GLU A 35 -7.55 11.52 3.80
N VAL A 36 -8.44 11.33 4.76
CA VAL A 36 -8.40 12.00 6.07
C VAL A 36 -7.80 11.05 7.09
N PHE A 37 -6.78 11.47 7.82
CA PHE A 37 -6.11 10.65 8.82
C PHE A 37 -5.74 11.45 10.06
N ARG A 38 -5.60 10.75 11.20
CA ARG A 38 -5.07 11.31 12.44
C ARG A 38 -3.56 11.23 12.45
N VAL A 39 -2.94 12.29 12.97
CA VAL A 39 -1.53 12.35 13.33
C VAL A 39 -1.37 12.34 14.85
N ASP A 40 -0.21 11.90 15.35
CA ASP A 40 0.18 12.11 16.74
C ASP A 40 0.88 13.47 16.93
N GLU A 41 1.34 13.72 18.16
CA GLU A 41 2.03 14.97 18.55
C GLU A 41 3.31 15.21 17.73
N ASP A 42 3.95 14.13 17.25
CA ASP A 42 5.14 14.18 16.40
C ASP A 42 4.80 14.36 14.90
N GLY A 43 3.51 14.42 14.56
CA GLY A 43 3.03 14.56 13.18
C GLY A 43 3.02 13.26 12.39
N HIS A 44 3.24 12.11 13.02
CA HIS A 44 3.20 10.82 12.35
C HIS A 44 1.77 10.31 12.20
N LYS A 45 1.44 9.83 11.00
CA LYS A 45 0.14 9.22 10.70
C LYS A 45 -0.11 8.00 11.59
N ARG A 46 -1.18 8.07 12.39
CA ARG A 46 -1.62 7.02 13.30
C ARG A 46 -2.72 6.15 12.73
N THR A 47 -3.78 6.79 12.23
CA THR A 47 -5.01 6.08 11.85
C THR A 47 -5.72 6.82 10.76
N THR A 48 -6.12 6.10 9.72
CA THR A 48 -6.97 6.62 8.66
C THR A 48 -8.42 6.70 9.13
N LEU A 49 -9.06 7.83 8.88
CA LEU A 49 -10.45 8.08 9.27
C LEU A 49 -11.43 7.89 8.10
N GLY A 50 -10.98 8.12 6.87
CA GLY A 50 -11.79 7.90 5.67
C GLY A 50 -11.11 8.38 4.39
N PHE A 51 -11.71 8.03 3.25
CA PHE A 51 -11.31 8.46 1.92
C PHE A 51 -12.50 9.12 1.22
N PHE A 52 -12.23 10.20 0.50
CA PHE A 52 -13.26 10.99 -0.18
C PHE A 52 -12.79 11.33 -1.59
N GLN A 53 -13.65 11.17 -2.60
CA GLN A 53 -13.31 11.57 -3.97
C GLN A 53 -13.12 13.09 -4.07
N ASP A 54 -14.01 13.83 -3.43
CA ASP A 54 -13.98 15.30 -3.38
C ASP A 54 -13.12 15.80 -2.21
N ASP A 55 -12.17 16.67 -2.51
CA ASP A 55 -11.23 17.24 -1.54
C ASP A 55 -11.90 18.18 -0.53
N SER A 56 -12.88 18.95 -0.99
CA SER A 56 -13.62 19.94 -0.22
C SER A 56 -14.51 19.25 0.81
N ILE A 57 -15.11 18.11 0.44
CA ILE A 57 -15.85 17.25 1.37
C ILE A 57 -14.90 16.66 2.42
N ALA A 58 -13.71 16.18 2.02
CA ALA A 58 -12.72 15.64 2.95
C ALA A 58 -12.29 16.68 4.00
N ILE A 59 -12.02 17.91 3.54
CA ILE A 59 -11.61 19.03 4.40
C ILE A 59 -12.75 19.43 5.34
N ALA A 60 -13.98 19.55 4.84
CA ALA A 60 -15.15 19.84 5.67
C ALA A 60 -15.34 18.77 6.75
N TRP A 61 -15.24 17.50 6.38
CA TRP A 61 -15.40 16.37 7.30
C TRP A 61 -14.29 16.31 8.36
N LYS A 62 -13.05 16.60 7.96
CA LYS A 62 -11.89 16.74 8.87
C LYS A 62 -12.16 17.79 9.96
N ASN A 63 -12.73 18.92 9.59
CA ASN A 63 -13.01 20.03 10.51
C ASN A 63 -14.17 19.73 11.48
N LEU A 64 -15.01 18.74 11.18
CA LEU A 64 -16.09 18.29 12.07
C LEU A 64 -15.61 17.31 13.15
N GLN A 65 -14.37 16.82 13.08
CA GLN A 65 -13.84 15.89 14.07
C GLN A 65 -13.51 16.63 15.38
N LYS A 66 -13.81 16.01 16.53
CA LYS A 66 -13.51 16.57 17.86
C LYS A 66 -12.02 16.94 18.05
N ASP A 67 -11.13 16.23 17.34
CA ASP A 67 -9.68 16.42 17.37
C ASP A 67 -9.16 16.94 16.01
N SER A 68 -9.86 17.90 15.40
CA SER A 68 -9.56 18.39 14.04
C SER A 68 -8.12 18.87 13.86
N ASN A 69 -7.49 19.37 14.93
CA ASN A 69 -6.08 19.82 14.93
C ASN A 69 -5.10 18.67 14.74
N PHE A 70 -5.48 17.46 15.12
CA PHE A 70 -4.71 16.23 14.91
C PHE A 70 -5.18 15.49 13.66
N CYS A 71 -6.02 16.11 12.82
CA CYS A 71 -6.49 15.52 11.58
C CYS A 71 -5.84 16.23 10.39
N GLN A 72 -5.33 15.46 9.44
CA GLN A 72 -4.74 15.95 8.19
C GLN A 72 -5.38 15.26 6.99
N THR A 73 -5.14 15.84 5.81
CA THR A 73 -5.60 15.33 4.52
C THR A 73 -4.42 15.10 3.59
N GLN A 74 -4.44 14.01 2.83
CA GLN A 74 -3.47 13.77 1.76
C GLN A 74 -4.13 13.08 0.56
N LYS A 75 -3.53 13.23 -0.62
CA LYS A 75 -3.95 12.46 -1.80
C LYS A 75 -3.42 11.03 -1.70
N ALA A 76 -4.26 10.08 -2.05
CA ALA A 76 -3.95 8.65 -2.05
C ALA A 76 -4.55 7.98 -3.28
N LEU A 77 -3.83 7.01 -3.85
CA LEU A 77 -4.35 6.14 -4.89
C LEU A 77 -5.03 4.94 -4.24
N VAL A 78 -6.28 4.71 -4.64
CA VAL A 78 -7.12 3.65 -4.11
C VAL A 78 -7.57 2.76 -5.27
N LEU A 79 -7.31 1.46 -5.14
CA LEU A 79 -7.90 0.44 -5.99
C LEU A 79 -9.32 0.15 -5.48
N THR A 80 -10.34 0.39 -6.29
CA THR A 80 -11.75 0.27 -5.87
C THR A 80 -12.65 -0.24 -6.98
N ASP A 81 -13.66 -1.03 -6.59
CA ASP A 81 -14.80 -1.47 -7.42
C ASP A 81 -16.04 -0.56 -7.23
N GLY A 82 -15.90 0.55 -6.50
CA GLY A 82 -16.98 1.46 -6.11
C GLY A 82 -17.63 1.16 -4.76
N THR A 83 -17.35 -0.01 -4.18
CA THR A 83 -17.87 -0.43 -2.86
C THR A 83 -16.72 -0.64 -1.87
N ASN A 84 -15.70 -1.39 -2.26
CA ASN A 84 -14.51 -1.70 -1.49
C ASN A 84 -13.31 -0.89 -2.00
N GLY A 85 -12.39 -0.51 -1.11
CA GLY A 85 -11.22 0.29 -1.46
C GLY A 85 -9.94 -0.22 -0.80
N PHE A 86 -8.91 -0.44 -1.59
CA PHE A 86 -7.58 -0.85 -1.14
C PHE A 86 -6.56 0.23 -1.45
N MET A 87 -5.83 0.71 -0.43
CA MET A 87 -4.78 1.71 -0.62
C MET A 87 -3.57 1.09 -1.33
N ILE A 88 -3.13 1.72 -2.42
CA ILE A 88 -1.91 1.32 -3.11
C ILE A 88 -0.73 2.01 -2.43
N GLY A 89 0.19 1.21 -1.90
CA GLY A 89 1.43 1.69 -1.28
C GLY A 89 2.46 2.20 -2.31
N PRO A 90 3.65 2.62 -1.85
CA PRO A 90 4.73 3.03 -2.73
C PRO A 90 5.09 1.91 -3.71
N THR A 91 5.42 2.28 -4.94
CA THR A 91 5.88 1.34 -5.97
C THR A 91 7.09 0.59 -5.45
N ILE A 92 6.96 -0.73 -5.37
CA ILE A 92 8.07 -1.63 -5.10
C ILE A 92 8.50 -2.26 -6.42
N GLU A 93 9.80 -2.38 -6.63
CA GLU A 93 10.31 -3.16 -7.75
C GLU A 93 9.97 -4.63 -7.49
N ILE A 94 9.19 -5.23 -8.39
CA ILE A 94 8.97 -6.67 -8.39
C ILE A 94 10.21 -7.30 -9.02
N LEU A 95 11.10 -7.80 -8.18
CA LEU A 95 12.25 -8.57 -8.62
C LEU A 95 11.73 -9.92 -9.13
N ASN A 96 11.81 -10.13 -10.43
CA ASN A 96 11.55 -11.45 -11.02
C ASN A 96 12.61 -12.43 -10.51
N ASP A 97 12.18 -13.56 -9.96
CA ASP A 97 13.03 -14.61 -9.39
C ASP A 97 14.17 -15.05 -10.33
N GLU A 98 13.95 -15.08 -11.64
CA GLU A 98 14.99 -15.42 -12.60
C GLU A 98 16.10 -14.36 -12.66
N ARG A 99 15.73 -13.09 -12.68
CA ARG A 99 16.68 -11.97 -12.68
C ARG A 99 17.39 -11.85 -11.33
N ALA A 100 16.66 -12.03 -10.24
CA ALA A 100 17.21 -12.06 -8.89
C ALA A 100 18.22 -13.20 -8.74
N THR A 101 17.89 -14.40 -9.23
CA THR A 101 18.79 -15.57 -9.19
C THR A 101 20.07 -15.33 -9.98
N LEU A 102 19.98 -14.72 -11.17
CA LEU A 102 21.16 -14.36 -11.96
C LEU A 102 22.02 -13.31 -11.26
N ALA A 103 21.41 -12.30 -10.64
CA ALA A 103 22.12 -11.27 -9.89
C ALA A 103 22.80 -11.83 -8.63
N ILE A 104 22.11 -12.69 -7.88
CA ILE A 104 22.66 -13.39 -6.71
C ILE A 104 23.82 -14.29 -7.14
N ARG A 105 23.64 -15.07 -8.21
CA ARG A 105 24.69 -15.94 -8.74
C ARG A 105 25.91 -15.12 -9.18
N LYS A 106 25.70 -14.03 -9.92
CA LYS A 106 26.79 -13.14 -10.35
C LYS A 106 27.49 -12.49 -9.16
N GLY A 107 26.74 -11.97 -8.19
CA GLY A 107 27.31 -11.37 -6.99
C GLY A 107 28.04 -12.37 -6.09
N ALA A 108 27.57 -13.62 -6.02
CA ALA A 108 28.26 -14.70 -5.32
C ALA A 108 29.57 -15.05 -6.04
N LEU A 109 29.54 -15.14 -7.37
CA LEU A 109 30.74 -15.37 -8.18
C LEU A 109 31.73 -14.23 -8.07
N ASP A 110 31.30 -12.98 -8.08
CA ASP A 110 32.20 -11.82 -7.99
C ASP A 110 32.89 -11.71 -6.62
N LYS A 111 32.30 -12.27 -5.57
CA LYS A 111 32.88 -12.32 -4.21
C LYS A 111 33.90 -13.45 -4.01
N LEU A 112 33.90 -14.46 -4.87
CA LEU A 112 34.89 -15.53 -4.80
C LEU A 112 36.26 -15.03 -5.26
N SER A 113 37.30 -15.40 -4.52
CA SER A 113 38.66 -15.14 -4.95
C SER A 113 38.98 -15.93 -6.24
N PRO A 114 39.98 -15.49 -7.03
CA PRO A 114 40.40 -16.23 -8.22
C PRO A 114 40.77 -17.70 -7.94
N GLU A 115 41.32 -17.98 -6.76
CA GLU A 115 41.68 -19.32 -6.30
C GLU A 115 40.45 -20.17 -6.00
N GLU A 116 39.45 -19.59 -5.34
CA GLU A 116 38.18 -20.26 -5.01
C GLU A 116 37.34 -20.58 -6.25
N LYS A 117 37.33 -19.68 -7.25
CA LYS A 117 36.73 -19.94 -8.56
C LYS A 117 37.37 -21.13 -9.26
N LYS A 118 38.69 -21.23 -9.18
CA LYS A 118 39.48 -22.32 -9.75
C LYS A 118 39.15 -23.67 -9.12
N VAL A 119 38.94 -23.71 -7.81
CA VAL A 119 38.51 -24.92 -7.08
C VAL A 119 37.11 -25.36 -7.51
N LEU A 120 36.22 -24.42 -7.83
CA LEU A 120 34.86 -24.68 -8.30
C LEU A 120 34.75 -24.96 -9.81
N GLY A 121 35.87 -24.92 -10.55
CA GLY A 121 35.91 -25.19 -11.99
C GLY A 121 35.27 -24.10 -12.86
N LEU A 122 35.23 -22.87 -12.36
CA LEU A 122 34.65 -21.69 -13.00
C LEU A 122 35.71 -20.71 -13.50
#